data_AF-A0A4Y0BFJ5-F1
#
_entry.id   AF-A0A4Y0BFJ5-F1
#
_cell.length_a   1.000
_cell.length_b   1.000
_cell.length_c   1.000
_cell.angle_alpha   90.00
_cell.angle_beta   90.00
_cell.angle_gamma   90.00
#
_symmetry.space_group_name_H-M   'P 1'
#
loop_
_entity.id
_entity.type
_entity.pdbx_description
1 polymer ?
#
loop_
_entity_poly.entity_id
_entity_poly.type
_entity_poly.pdbx_seq_one_letter_code
_entity_poly.pdbx_strand_id
1 'polypeptide(L)'
;MDSLWTVRTREQFRQDFPQWLINVRNPVELLMLQPSYIISQVFCIVGALLCLGHALYRRGRWPFLWLGSVLSGMLIEGSLYFSPYGETIWFSPTVIDLFGQRIPIFIFFVYPFFYYQAFWAVSKLRLKCRWSEHIAVGMLVVLFNMPFDMISIKFLHWTLHETEPMLNERIYSVPWTLLLFFAITTFTFSYFFHNLRTWMDHSTHNRWASGPIRTELVVSVGAASLSLSVGSALFLGINYSLHTILGIPHSIVVAGVFISPNIYGPYTERIHCGTLSTLPGTGDSSQSPTLRVAWETSTDGQLLQ
;
A
#
# COMPACT_ATOMS: atom_id res chain seq x y z
N MET A 1 12.23 27.29 28.34
CA MET A 1 12.23 25.86 27.97
C MET A 1 11.98 25.10 29.26
N ASP A 2 10.71 24.97 29.64
CA ASP A 2 10.33 24.22 30.83
C ASP A 2 10.44 22.73 30.51
N SER A 3 11.00 21.98 31.47
CA SER A 3 11.46 20.62 31.32
C SER A 3 10.34 19.67 30.86
N LEU A 4 10.67 18.78 29.93
CA LEU A 4 9.83 17.68 29.42
C LEU A 4 9.36 16.67 30.49
N TRP A 5 9.58 16.96 31.78
CA TRP A 5 9.37 16.07 32.92
C TRP A 5 8.55 16.69 34.06
N THR A 6 7.96 17.89 33.89
CA THR A 6 6.95 18.37 34.85
C THR A 6 5.72 17.49 34.74
N VAL A 7 5.44 16.71 35.79
CA VAL A 7 4.20 15.94 35.95
C VAL A 7 3.03 16.92 35.80
N ARG A 8 2.36 16.91 34.65
CA ARG A 8 1.21 17.78 34.40
C ARG A 8 0.11 17.44 35.38
N THR A 9 -0.52 18.45 35.97
CA THR A 9 -1.72 18.21 36.77
C THR A 9 -2.84 17.71 35.85
N ARG A 10 -3.76 16.90 36.39
CA ARG A 10 -4.90 16.36 35.63
C ARG A 10 -5.74 17.45 34.94
N GLU A 11 -5.80 18.63 35.55
CA GLU A 11 -6.53 19.79 35.01
C GLU A 11 -5.80 20.42 33.82
N GLN A 12 -4.49 20.59 33.90
CA GLN A 12 -3.67 21.04 32.76
C GLN A 12 -3.75 20.06 31.59
N PHE A 13 -3.65 18.76 31.86
CA PHE A 13 -3.85 17.75 30.82
C PHE A 13 -5.23 17.88 30.17
N ARG A 14 -6.31 18.11 30.94
CA ARG A 14 -7.66 18.25 30.38
C ARG A 14 -7.81 19.47 29.47
N GLN A 15 -7.11 20.57 29.77
CA GLN A 15 -7.13 21.79 28.97
C GLN A 15 -6.26 21.66 27.71
N ASP A 16 -5.10 21.03 27.82
CA ASP A 16 -4.16 20.84 26.72
C ASP A 16 -4.55 19.69 25.79
N PHE A 17 -5.25 18.67 26.30
CA PHE A 17 -5.54 17.43 25.56
C PHE A 17 -6.26 17.67 24.23
N PRO A 18 -7.29 18.53 24.13
CA PRO A 18 -7.92 18.82 22.83
C PRO A 18 -6.95 19.46 21.83
N GLN A 19 -6.12 20.40 22.28
CA GLN A 19 -5.13 21.10 21.44
C GLN A 19 -3.97 20.19 21.03
N TRP A 20 -3.60 19.25 21.91
CA TRP A 20 -2.66 18.19 21.61
C TRP A 20 -3.26 17.17 20.63
N LEU A 21 -4.54 16.80 20.79
CA LEU A 21 -5.16 15.80 19.93
C LEU A 21 -5.37 16.33 18.50
N ILE A 22 -5.91 17.53 18.36
CA ILE A 22 -6.21 18.15 17.07
C ILE A 22 -5.72 19.60 17.09
N ASN A 23 -4.85 19.94 16.16
CA ASN A 23 -4.42 21.30 15.90
C ASN A 23 -4.96 21.77 14.55
N VAL A 24 -5.75 22.85 14.57
CA VAL A 24 -6.32 23.46 13.36
C VAL A 24 -5.66 24.81 13.15
N ARG A 25 -5.03 24.98 11.99
CA ARG A 25 -4.35 26.21 11.59
C ARG A 25 -5.14 26.94 10.50
N ASN A 26 -4.87 28.23 10.33
CA ASN A 26 -5.55 29.03 9.31
C ASN A 26 -5.11 28.58 7.91
N PRO A 27 -6.03 28.06 7.07
CA PRO A 27 -5.68 27.55 5.74
C PRO A 27 -5.19 28.65 4.79
N VAL A 28 -5.64 29.90 4.96
CA VAL A 28 -5.23 31.03 4.11
C VAL A 28 -3.78 31.39 4.38
N GLU A 29 -3.37 31.39 5.65
CA GLU A 29 -1.99 31.65 6.04
C GLU A 29 -1.05 30.57 5.49
N LEU A 30 -1.42 29.30 5.65
CA LEU A 30 -0.67 28.17 5.10
C LEU A 30 -0.59 28.19 3.57
N LEU A 31 -1.64 28.64 2.88
CA LEU A 31 -1.64 28.77 1.42
C LEU A 31 -0.68 29.88 0.95
N MET A 32 -0.54 30.96 1.71
CA MET A 32 0.41 32.03 1.40
C MET A 32 1.86 31.62 1.66
N LEU A 33 2.10 30.79 2.69
CA LEU A 33 3.44 30.34 3.08
C LEU A 33 3.93 29.14 2.26
N GLN A 34 3.09 28.12 2.08
CA GLN A 34 3.46 26.85 1.44
C GLN A 34 2.34 26.33 0.53
N PRO A 35 2.04 27.02 -0.59
CA PRO A 35 0.91 26.69 -1.46
C PRO A 35 1.01 25.28 -2.05
N SER A 36 2.22 24.82 -2.38
CA SER A 36 2.45 23.49 -2.93
C SER A 36 2.01 22.38 -1.98
N TYR A 37 2.11 22.61 -0.66
CA TYR A 37 1.73 21.60 0.32
C TYR A 37 0.22 21.51 0.49
N ILE A 38 -0.48 22.64 0.48
CA ILE A 38 -1.95 22.66 0.49
C ILE A 38 -2.50 21.99 -0.77
N ILE A 39 -1.92 22.26 -1.94
CA ILE A 39 -2.33 21.61 -3.19
C ILE A 39 -2.14 20.09 -3.10
N SER A 40 -1.01 19.62 -2.54
CA SER A 40 -0.74 18.20 -2.32
C SER A 40 -1.76 17.54 -1.39
N GLN A 41 -2.09 18.21 -0.27
CA GLN A 41 -3.11 17.74 0.68
C GLN A 41 -4.48 17.60 0.01
N VAL A 42 -4.93 18.63 -0.71
CA VAL A 42 -6.21 18.62 -1.42
C VAL A 42 -6.22 17.52 -2.49
N PHE A 43 -5.12 17.36 -3.23
CA PHE A 43 -5.00 16.32 -4.25
C PHE A 43 -5.14 14.91 -3.66
N CYS A 44 -4.44 14.61 -2.56
CA CYS A 44 -4.53 13.30 -1.91
C CYS A 44 -5.92 13.05 -1.29
N ILE A 45 -6.52 14.04 -0.63
CA ILE A 45 -7.84 13.92 -0.01
C ILE A 45 -8.91 13.70 -1.09
N VAL A 46 -8.95 14.56 -2.12
CA VAL A 46 -9.91 14.44 -3.22
C VAL A 46 -9.69 13.13 -3.97
N GLY A 47 -8.44 12.76 -4.25
CA GLY A 47 -8.09 11.50 -4.90
C GLY A 47 -8.58 10.28 -4.11
N ALA A 48 -8.38 10.26 -2.80
CA ALA A 48 -8.85 9.17 -1.93
C ALA A 48 -10.38 9.08 -1.88
N LEU A 49 -11.08 10.22 -1.83
CA LEU A 49 -12.55 10.27 -1.84
C LEU A 49 -13.12 9.84 -3.19
N LEU A 50 -12.48 10.19 -4.30
CA LEU A 50 -12.85 9.68 -5.63
C LEU A 50 -12.64 8.17 -5.71
N CYS A 51 -11.54 7.65 -5.14
CA CYS A 51 -11.32 6.20 -5.03
C CYS A 51 -12.41 5.52 -4.20
N LEU A 52 -12.85 6.13 -3.09
CA LEU A 52 -13.96 5.65 -2.28
C LEU A 52 -15.27 5.65 -3.08
N GLY A 53 -15.58 6.73 -3.79
CA GLY A 53 -16.76 6.83 -4.65
C GLY A 53 -16.78 5.75 -5.73
N HIS A 54 -15.63 5.52 -6.39
CA HIS A 54 -15.47 4.44 -7.37
C HIS A 54 -15.60 3.05 -6.73
N ALA A 55 -15.04 2.85 -5.53
CA ALA A 55 -15.16 1.61 -4.78
C ALA A 55 -16.60 1.27 -4.42
N LEU A 56 -17.37 2.26 -3.95
CA LEU A 56 -18.78 2.13 -3.62
C LEU A 56 -19.64 1.88 -4.87
N TYR A 57 -19.33 2.56 -5.98
CA TYR A 57 -20.03 2.37 -7.26
C TYR A 57 -19.83 0.97 -7.85
N ARG A 58 -18.59 0.47 -7.85
CA ARG A 58 -18.27 -0.88 -8.35
C ARG A 58 -18.82 -2.01 -7.46
N ARG A 59 -19.08 -1.72 -6.18
CA ARG A 59 -19.51 -2.68 -5.16
C ARG A 59 -18.53 -3.86 -5.04
N GLY A 60 -18.91 -4.94 -4.36
CA GLY A 60 -18.01 -6.08 -4.15
C GLY A 60 -16.99 -5.79 -3.06
N ARG A 61 -15.73 -6.17 -3.29
CA ARG A 61 -14.65 -6.08 -2.28
C ARG A 61 -13.89 -4.76 -2.26
N TRP A 62 -14.15 -3.87 -3.22
CA TRP A 62 -13.44 -2.61 -3.37
C TRP A 62 -13.59 -1.66 -2.17
N PRO A 63 -14.76 -1.52 -1.52
CA PRO A 63 -14.89 -0.68 -0.32
C PRO A 63 -14.08 -1.22 0.87
N PHE A 64 -14.03 -2.54 1.02
CA PHE A 64 -13.26 -3.21 2.07
C PHE A 64 -11.76 -3.08 1.85
N LEU A 65 -11.32 -3.14 0.58
CA LEU A 65 -9.94 -2.83 0.22
C LEU A 65 -9.57 -1.38 0.60
N TRP A 66 -10.43 -0.41 0.27
CA TRP A 66 -10.21 0.99 0.63
C TRP A 66 -10.12 1.17 2.16
N LEU A 67 -11.03 0.54 2.91
CA LEU A 67 -10.99 0.54 4.37
C LEU A 67 -9.71 -0.12 4.91
N GLY A 68 -9.34 -1.28 4.37
CA GLY A 68 -8.12 -2.00 4.73
C GLY A 68 -6.86 -1.17 4.47
N SER A 69 -6.81 -0.39 3.38
CA SER A 69 -5.70 0.52 3.11
C SER A 69 -5.63 1.71 4.06
N VAL A 70 -6.78 2.27 4.48
CA VAL A 70 -6.81 3.31 5.54
C VAL A 70 -6.27 2.72 6.84
N LEU A 71 -6.75 1.55 7.24
CA LEU A 71 -6.29 0.86 8.46
C LEU A 71 -4.80 0.53 8.40
N SER A 72 -4.31 0.04 7.25
CA SER A 72 -2.87 -0.23 7.07
C SER A 72 -2.04 1.04 7.22
N GLY A 73 -2.50 2.17 6.66
CA GLY A 73 -1.84 3.45 6.83
C GLY A 73 -1.83 3.93 8.27
N MET A 74 -2.97 3.84 8.96
CA MET A 74 -3.07 4.16 10.38
C MET A 74 -2.13 3.32 11.24
N LEU A 75 -1.99 2.04 10.95
CA LEU A 75 -1.08 1.15 11.68
C LEU A 75 0.39 1.45 11.39
N ILE A 76 0.75 1.78 10.15
CA ILE A 76 2.11 2.18 9.78
C ILE A 76 2.48 3.48 10.51
N GLU A 77 1.68 4.54 10.34
CA GLU A 77 1.92 5.84 10.98
C GLU A 77 1.89 5.74 12.50
N GLY A 78 0.95 4.97 13.05
CA GLY A 78 0.88 4.71 14.48
C GLY A 78 2.14 4.00 15.00
N SER A 79 2.66 3.02 14.26
CA SER A 79 3.87 2.29 14.69
C SER A 79 5.12 3.16 14.62
N LEU A 80 5.22 4.04 13.63
CA LEU A 80 6.28 5.05 13.57
C LEU A 80 6.15 6.04 14.72
N TYR A 81 4.93 6.53 15.00
CA TYR A 81 4.68 7.46 16.10
C TYR A 81 4.99 6.88 17.49
N PHE A 82 4.56 5.64 17.77
CA PHE A 82 4.77 5.01 19.08
C PHE A 82 6.16 4.41 19.26
N SER A 83 6.96 4.29 18.19
CA SER A 83 8.31 3.77 18.30
C SER A 83 9.24 4.81 18.94
N PRO A 84 10.04 4.44 19.96
CA PRO A 84 11.03 5.33 20.55
C PRO A 84 12.13 5.75 19.56
N TYR A 85 12.27 5.02 18.44
CA TYR A 85 13.18 5.31 17.33
C TYR A 85 12.45 5.90 16.11
N GLY A 86 11.14 6.13 16.21
CA GLY A 86 10.29 6.48 15.08
C GLY A 86 10.13 7.98 14.83
N GLU A 87 10.78 8.84 15.62
CA GLU A 87 10.94 10.28 15.30
C GLU A 87 11.96 10.52 14.18
N THR A 88 11.83 9.74 13.11
CA THR A 88 12.73 9.83 11.96
C THR A 88 12.16 10.73 10.86
N ILE A 89 10.84 10.87 10.80
CA ILE A 89 10.13 11.68 9.81
C ILE A 89 9.43 12.82 10.53
N TRP A 90 9.69 14.05 10.10
CA TRP A 90 9.01 15.24 10.59
C TRP A 90 8.22 15.89 9.47
N PHE A 91 6.93 16.11 9.73
CA PHE A 91 6.06 16.80 8.79
C PHE A 91 6.10 18.31 9.02
N SER A 92 6.01 19.07 7.93
CA SER A 92 5.70 20.50 8.01
C SER A 92 4.26 20.68 8.52
N PRO A 93 3.95 21.77 9.23
CA PRO A 93 2.60 22.02 9.73
C PRO A 93 1.55 22.04 8.62
N THR A 94 0.39 21.42 8.87
CA THR A 94 -0.73 21.40 7.92
C THR A 94 -1.97 22.10 8.46
N VAL A 95 -3.07 22.08 7.69
CA VAL A 95 -4.34 22.69 8.11
C VAL A 95 -4.89 21.96 9.34
N ILE A 96 -4.73 20.65 9.38
CA ILE A 96 -5.22 19.78 10.45
C ILE A 96 -4.12 18.78 10.79
N ASP A 97 -3.46 19.02 11.91
CA ASP A 97 -2.46 18.10 12.45
C ASP A 97 -2.97 17.39 13.70
N LEU A 98 -2.55 16.14 13.89
CA LEU A 98 -2.88 15.30 15.03
C LEU A 98 -1.68 15.10 15.95
N PHE A 99 -1.95 14.77 17.20
CA PHE A 99 -0.95 14.39 18.21
C PHE A 99 0.17 15.41 18.41
N GLY A 100 -0.20 16.68 18.51
CA GLY A 100 0.73 17.78 18.78
C GLY A 100 1.59 18.13 17.58
N GLN A 101 1.00 18.16 16.38
CA GLN A 101 1.68 18.47 15.11
C GLN A 101 2.63 17.39 14.62
N ARG A 102 2.35 16.12 14.97
CA ARG A 102 3.20 14.99 14.60
C ARG A 102 2.68 14.26 13.37
N ILE A 103 1.37 14.06 13.26
CA ILE A 103 0.75 13.33 12.14
C ILE A 103 -0.28 14.23 11.45
N PRO A 104 -0.02 14.70 10.22
CA PRO A 104 -1.01 15.42 9.43
C PRO A 104 -2.20 14.53 9.08
N ILE A 105 -3.44 15.02 9.19
CA ILE A 105 -4.63 14.18 8.96
C ILE A 105 -4.71 13.65 7.52
N PHE A 106 -4.18 14.41 6.56
CA PHE A 106 -4.25 14.04 5.15
C PHE A 106 -3.47 12.75 4.84
N ILE A 107 -2.50 12.38 5.69
CA ILE A 107 -1.68 11.17 5.49
C ILE A 107 -2.56 9.91 5.46
N PHE A 108 -3.64 9.86 6.25
CA PHE A 108 -4.58 8.74 6.24
C PHE A 108 -5.33 8.58 4.92
N PHE A 109 -5.35 9.63 4.08
CA PHE A 109 -5.91 9.60 2.73
C PHE A 109 -4.86 9.26 1.67
N VAL A 110 -3.57 9.48 1.95
CA VAL A 110 -2.48 9.15 1.02
C VAL A 110 -2.41 7.64 0.78
N TYR A 111 -2.47 6.83 1.85
CA TYR A 111 -2.46 5.37 1.76
C TYR A 111 -3.56 4.79 0.87
N PRO A 112 -4.86 5.04 1.13
CA PRO A 112 -5.92 4.51 0.28
C PRO A 112 -5.87 5.08 -1.13
N PHE A 113 -5.38 6.30 -1.33
CA PHE A 113 -5.20 6.85 -2.68
C PHE A 113 -4.20 6.01 -3.50
N PHE A 114 -3.01 5.75 -2.98
CA PHE A 114 -2.00 4.97 -3.72
C PHE A 114 -2.33 3.48 -3.78
N TYR A 115 -2.74 2.88 -2.66
CA TYR A 115 -3.04 1.45 -2.62
C TYR A 115 -4.21 1.13 -3.56
N TYR A 116 -5.32 1.87 -3.48
CA TYR A 116 -6.48 1.58 -4.31
C TYR A 116 -6.16 1.64 -5.80
N GLN A 117 -5.44 2.68 -6.23
CA GLN A 117 -5.05 2.84 -7.63
C GLN A 117 -4.13 1.69 -8.09
N ALA A 118 -3.19 1.28 -7.24
CA ALA A 118 -2.28 0.18 -7.57
C ALA A 118 -3.03 -1.16 -7.72
N PHE A 119 -3.90 -1.49 -6.77
CA PHE A 119 -4.74 -2.69 -6.85
C PHE A 119 -5.69 -2.67 -8.03
N TRP A 120 -6.29 -1.51 -8.33
CA TRP A 120 -7.17 -1.36 -9.48
C TRP A 120 -6.43 -1.57 -10.80
N ALA A 121 -5.31 -0.89 -11.00
CA ALA A 121 -4.48 -1.02 -12.20
C ALA A 121 -4.00 -2.47 -12.40
N VAL A 122 -3.48 -3.09 -11.35
CA VAL A 122 -3.02 -4.49 -11.43
C VAL A 122 -4.15 -5.47 -11.71
N SER A 123 -5.37 -5.23 -11.19
CA SER A 123 -6.54 -6.05 -11.53
C SER A 123 -6.89 -6.02 -13.02
N LYS A 124 -6.48 -4.97 -13.75
CA LYS A 124 -6.68 -4.85 -15.20
C LYS A 124 -5.57 -5.48 -16.03
N LEU A 125 -4.39 -5.70 -15.45
CA LEU A 125 -3.28 -6.37 -16.14
C LEU A 125 -3.54 -7.86 -16.38
N ARG A 126 -4.54 -8.46 -15.70
CA ARG A 126 -4.96 -9.87 -15.87
C ARG A 126 -3.78 -10.85 -15.88
N LEU A 127 -2.85 -10.65 -14.94
CA LEU A 127 -1.68 -11.51 -14.79
C LEU A 127 -2.11 -12.94 -14.48
N LYS A 128 -1.53 -13.91 -15.20
CA LYS A 128 -1.89 -15.33 -15.07
C LYS A 128 -1.38 -15.93 -13.76
N CYS A 129 -0.24 -15.44 -13.26
CA CYS A 129 0.38 -15.91 -12.03
C CYS A 129 -0.06 -15.05 -10.83
N ARG A 130 -0.54 -15.72 -9.77
CA ARG A 130 -1.04 -15.06 -8.55
C ARG A 130 0.07 -14.33 -7.80
N TRP A 131 1.30 -14.87 -7.79
CA TRP A 131 2.45 -14.25 -7.14
C TRP A 131 2.89 -12.97 -7.85
N SER A 132 2.91 -12.99 -9.18
CA SER A 132 3.25 -11.83 -10.01
C SER A 132 2.32 -10.65 -9.73
N GLU A 133 1.04 -10.92 -9.47
CA GLU A 133 0.07 -9.88 -9.14
C GLU A 133 0.40 -9.15 -7.83
N HIS A 134 0.73 -9.88 -6.76
CA HIS A 134 1.08 -9.25 -5.48
C HIS A 134 2.36 -8.41 -5.59
N ILE A 135 3.34 -8.90 -6.34
CA ILE A 135 4.60 -8.18 -6.59
C ILE A 135 4.34 -6.92 -7.41
N ALA A 136 3.52 -7.02 -8.46
CA ALA A 136 3.14 -5.89 -9.30
C ALA A 136 2.42 -4.79 -8.49
N VAL A 137 1.56 -5.17 -7.53
CA VAL A 137 0.92 -4.19 -6.62
C VAL A 137 1.95 -3.44 -5.80
N GLY A 138 2.91 -4.14 -5.17
CA GLY A 138 3.97 -3.51 -4.39
C GLY A 138 4.85 -2.57 -5.22
N MET A 139 5.24 -3.00 -6.42
CA MET A 139 6.00 -2.17 -7.37
C MET A 139 5.23 -0.93 -7.81
N LEU A 140 3.93 -1.07 -8.08
CA LEU A 140 3.11 0.03 -8.57
C LEU A 140 2.84 1.07 -7.47
N VAL A 141 2.69 0.65 -6.21
CA VAL A 141 2.64 1.58 -5.08
C VAL A 141 3.94 2.38 -4.97
N VAL A 142 5.10 1.72 -5.09
CA VAL A 142 6.39 2.43 -5.10
C VAL A 142 6.51 3.40 -6.27
N LEU A 143 6.05 3.01 -7.46
CA LEU A 143 6.06 3.87 -8.63
C LEU A 143 5.21 5.14 -8.43
N PHE A 144 4.07 5.02 -7.72
CA PHE A 144 3.24 6.17 -7.37
C PHE A 144 3.82 6.99 -6.20
N ASN A 145 4.45 6.34 -5.23
CA ASN A 145 4.99 7.01 -4.04
C ASN A 145 6.28 7.78 -4.35
N MET A 146 7.13 7.25 -5.24
CA MET A 146 8.41 7.88 -5.60
C MET A 146 8.30 9.35 -6.04
N PRO A 147 7.45 9.74 -7.00
CA PRO A 147 7.32 11.15 -7.37
C PRO A 147 6.72 11.99 -6.26
N PHE A 148 5.80 11.43 -5.46
CA PHE A 148 5.20 12.10 -4.32
C PHE A 148 6.26 12.42 -3.25
N ASP A 149 7.08 11.44 -2.87
CA ASP A 149 8.16 11.60 -1.89
C ASP A 149 9.24 12.55 -2.40
N MET A 150 9.62 12.46 -3.67
CA MET A 150 10.63 13.33 -4.28
C MET A 150 10.22 14.80 -4.23
N ILE A 151 8.96 15.10 -4.57
CA ILE A 151 8.40 16.45 -4.50
C ILE A 151 8.27 16.88 -3.04
N SER A 152 7.75 16.00 -2.18
CA SER A 152 7.50 16.31 -0.77
C SER A 152 8.77 16.68 -0.02
N ILE A 153 9.87 15.93 -0.20
CA ILE A 153 11.15 16.25 0.45
C ILE A 153 11.74 17.54 -0.14
N LYS A 154 11.65 17.75 -1.46
CA LYS A 154 12.19 18.95 -2.12
C LYS A 154 11.46 20.23 -1.71
N PHE A 155 10.15 20.17 -1.49
CA PHE A 155 9.33 21.30 -1.03
C PHE A 155 9.17 21.34 0.49
N LEU A 156 9.93 20.53 1.23
CA LEU A 156 9.93 20.50 2.69
C LEU A 156 8.53 20.21 3.28
N HIS A 157 7.73 19.37 2.61
CA HIS A 157 6.46 18.86 3.14
C HIS A 157 6.72 17.93 4.32
N TRP A 158 7.81 17.15 4.24
CA TRP A 158 8.38 16.39 5.34
C TRP A 158 9.89 16.25 5.17
N THR A 159 10.58 16.04 6.28
CA THR A 159 12.04 15.88 6.35
C THR A 159 12.41 14.61 7.12
N LEU A 160 13.63 14.15 6.88
CA LEU A 160 14.20 12.96 7.49
C LEU A 160 15.29 13.35 8.48
N HIS A 161 15.34 12.66 9.62
CA HIS A 161 16.44 12.76 10.56
C HIS A 161 17.73 12.25 9.88
N GLU A 162 18.78 13.07 9.81
CA GLU A 162 20.02 12.75 9.09
C GLU A 162 20.91 11.72 9.80
N THR A 163 20.62 11.43 11.08
CA THR A 163 21.43 10.49 11.89
C THR A 163 21.06 9.03 11.70
N GLU A 164 19.95 8.72 11.01
CA GLU A 164 19.51 7.33 10.85
C GLU A 164 20.24 6.66 9.69
N PRO A 165 21.12 5.67 9.95
CA PRO A 165 22.00 5.08 8.93
C PRO A 165 21.22 4.36 7.84
N MET A 166 20.03 3.83 8.17
CA MET A 166 19.15 3.16 7.21
C MET A 166 18.59 4.10 6.14
N LEU A 167 18.57 5.42 6.36
CA LEU A 167 17.92 6.41 5.48
C LEU A 167 18.94 7.33 4.78
N ASN A 168 20.22 7.02 4.92
CA ASN A 168 21.32 7.79 4.36
C ASN A 168 21.44 7.61 2.84
N GLU A 169 21.26 6.38 2.34
CA GLU A 169 21.27 6.12 0.90
C GLU A 169 19.95 6.55 0.25
N ARG A 170 20.02 7.52 -0.67
CA ARG A 170 18.85 8.14 -1.30
C ARG A 170 18.93 8.11 -2.83
N ILE A 171 17.79 8.00 -3.48
CA ILE A 171 17.58 8.21 -4.92
C ILE A 171 16.67 9.41 -5.11
N TYR A 172 17.17 10.46 -5.77
CA TYR A 172 16.44 11.74 -5.93
C TYR A 172 15.84 12.27 -4.61
N SER A 173 16.64 12.24 -3.54
CA SER A 173 16.26 12.60 -2.16
C SER A 173 15.37 11.62 -1.40
N VAL A 174 14.84 10.57 -2.04
CA VAL A 174 14.01 9.56 -1.39
C VAL A 174 14.86 8.39 -0.89
N PRO A 175 14.72 7.94 0.38
CA PRO A 175 15.49 6.82 0.90
C PRO A 175 15.14 5.49 0.22
N TRP A 176 16.16 4.72 -0.16
CA TRP A 176 15.98 3.40 -0.78
C TRP A 176 15.22 2.43 0.14
N THR A 177 15.53 2.45 1.42
CA THR A 177 14.91 1.61 2.45
C THR A 177 13.44 1.91 2.65
N LEU A 178 13.02 3.19 2.51
CA LEU A 178 11.62 3.58 2.58
C LEU A 178 10.82 3.01 1.39
N LEU A 179 11.38 3.09 0.18
CA LEU A 179 10.77 2.48 -1.01
C LEU A 179 10.63 0.96 -0.86
N LEU A 180 11.66 0.29 -0.32
CA LEU A 180 11.62 -1.15 -0.06
C LEU A 180 10.58 -1.52 0.99
N PHE A 181 10.49 -0.74 2.08
CA PHE A 181 9.50 -0.95 3.12
C PHE A 181 8.07 -0.88 2.56
N PHE A 182 7.76 0.14 1.77
CA PHE A 182 6.45 0.25 1.12
C PHE A 182 6.19 -0.87 0.11
N ALA A 183 7.20 -1.29 -0.67
CA ALA A 183 7.06 -2.42 -1.59
C ALA A 183 6.67 -3.71 -0.86
N ILE A 184 7.41 -4.05 0.21
CA ILE A 184 7.23 -5.30 0.96
C ILE A 184 5.92 -5.28 1.74
N THR A 185 5.61 -4.19 2.44
CA THR A 185 4.37 -4.08 3.23
C THR A 185 3.12 -4.07 2.35
N THR A 186 3.17 -3.46 1.16
CA THR A 186 2.06 -3.52 0.21
C THR A 186 1.94 -4.91 -0.42
N PHE A 187 3.06 -5.57 -0.73
CA PHE A 187 3.07 -6.95 -1.21
C PHE A 187 2.41 -7.89 -0.19
N THR A 188 2.81 -7.82 1.10
CA THR A 188 2.23 -8.65 2.16
C THR A 188 0.76 -8.31 2.37
N PHE A 189 0.38 -7.03 2.32
CA PHE A 189 -1.03 -6.61 2.38
C PHE A 189 -1.86 -7.24 1.25
N SER A 190 -1.38 -7.16 0.01
CA SER A 190 -2.04 -7.79 -1.14
C SER A 190 -2.15 -9.30 -0.98
N TYR A 191 -1.10 -9.95 -0.49
CA TYR A 191 -1.10 -11.39 -0.23
C TYR A 191 -2.13 -11.77 0.83
N PHE A 192 -2.12 -11.13 2.00
CA PHE A 192 -3.05 -11.47 3.08
C PHE A 192 -4.50 -11.11 2.74
N PHE A 193 -4.75 -9.97 2.09
CA PHE A 193 -6.09 -9.56 1.69
C PHE A 193 -6.79 -10.57 0.77
N HIS A 194 -6.01 -11.30 -0.04
CA HIS A 194 -6.53 -12.34 -0.92
C HIS A 194 -6.55 -13.73 -0.29
N ASN A 195 -5.53 -14.09 0.50
CA ASN A 195 -5.41 -15.45 1.05
C ASN A 195 -6.21 -15.65 2.35
N LEU A 196 -6.28 -14.65 3.24
CA LEU A 196 -7.07 -14.74 4.49
C LEU A 196 -8.54 -15.04 4.22
N ARG A 197 -9.09 -14.50 3.12
CA ARG A 197 -10.45 -14.80 2.71
C ARG A 197 -10.62 -16.27 2.40
N THR A 198 -9.74 -16.84 1.58
CA THR A 198 -9.79 -18.26 1.17
C THR A 198 -9.64 -19.20 2.38
N TRP A 199 -8.95 -18.76 3.43
CA TRP A 199 -8.79 -19.54 4.66
C TRP A 199 -10.03 -19.48 5.57
N MET A 200 -10.76 -18.36 5.58
CA MET A 200 -11.96 -18.20 6.42
C MET A 200 -13.25 -18.64 5.73
N ASP A 201 -13.30 -18.50 4.41
CA ASP A 201 -14.45 -18.85 3.59
C ASP A 201 -13.97 -19.65 2.38
N HIS A 202 -14.22 -20.97 2.43
CA HIS A 202 -13.90 -21.89 1.33
C HIS A 202 -14.87 -21.78 0.15
N SER A 203 -15.87 -20.88 0.22
CA SER A 203 -16.78 -20.62 -0.88
C SER A 203 -16.02 -20.15 -2.13
N THR A 204 -16.31 -20.80 -3.27
CA THR A 204 -15.76 -20.46 -4.59
C THR A 204 -16.44 -19.23 -5.19
N HIS A 205 -16.41 -18.11 -4.47
CA HIS A 205 -16.85 -16.84 -5.03
C HIS A 205 -15.78 -16.24 -5.95
N ASN A 206 -16.23 -15.52 -6.98
CA ASN A 206 -15.36 -14.66 -7.78
C ASN A 206 -14.49 -13.79 -6.85
N ARG A 207 -13.19 -13.69 -7.14
CA ARG A 207 -12.17 -13.06 -6.28
C ARG A 207 -12.54 -11.67 -5.76
N TRP A 208 -13.22 -10.89 -6.58
CA TRP A 208 -13.64 -9.51 -6.31
C TRP A 208 -15.13 -9.37 -5.91
N ALA A 209 -15.89 -10.48 -5.93
CA ALA A 209 -17.24 -10.51 -5.40
C ALA A 209 -17.19 -10.46 -3.87
N SER A 210 -18.05 -9.65 -3.25
CA SER A 210 -18.11 -9.54 -1.78
C SER A 210 -18.61 -10.83 -1.17
N GLY A 211 -17.91 -11.34 -0.16
CA GLY A 211 -18.48 -12.29 0.79
C GLY A 211 -19.39 -11.60 1.82
N PRO A 212 -19.73 -12.32 2.91
CA PRO A 212 -20.40 -11.75 4.06
C PRO A 212 -19.62 -10.56 4.64
N ILE A 213 -20.32 -9.49 5.02
CA ILE A 213 -19.69 -8.23 5.48
C ILE A 213 -18.75 -8.44 6.68
N ARG A 214 -19.11 -9.33 7.60
CA ARG A 214 -18.28 -9.66 8.78
C ARG A 214 -16.96 -10.28 8.36
N THR A 215 -16.99 -11.21 7.40
CA THR A 215 -15.78 -11.85 6.88
C THR A 215 -14.89 -10.84 6.18
N GLU A 216 -15.44 -9.99 5.30
CA GLU A 216 -14.63 -8.99 4.58
C GLU A 216 -14.02 -7.94 5.52
N LEU A 217 -14.72 -7.55 6.59
CA LEU A 217 -14.16 -6.68 7.63
C LEU A 217 -13.00 -7.35 8.38
N VAL A 218 -13.18 -8.60 8.81
CA VAL A 218 -12.11 -9.37 9.48
C VAL A 218 -10.92 -9.59 8.54
N VAL A 219 -11.16 -9.88 7.26
CA VAL A 219 -10.09 -9.98 6.24
C VAL A 219 -9.35 -8.66 6.14
N SER A 220 -10.05 -7.53 6.07
CA SER A 220 -9.43 -6.22 5.87
C SER A 220 -8.58 -5.79 7.07
N VAL A 221 -9.12 -5.96 8.28
CA VAL A 221 -8.40 -5.68 9.54
C VAL A 221 -7.23 -6.65 9.70
N GLY A 222 -7.46 -7.95 9.49
CA GLY A 222 -6.42 -8.98 9.58
C GLY A 222 -5.32 -8.77 8.56
N ALA A 223 -5.65 -8.39 7.33
CA ALA A 223 -4.68 -8.09 6.29
C ALA A 223 -3.82 -6.88 6.66
N ALA A 224 -4.43 -5.79 7.15
CA ALA A 224 -3.70 -4.58 7.57
C ALA A 224 -2.76 -4.84 8.75
N SER A 225 -3.19 -5.61 9.76
CA SER A 225 -2.36 -5.91 10.92
C SER A 225 -1.23 -6.90 10.58
N LEU A 226 -1.54 -8.00 9.90
CA LEU A 226 -0.55 -9.01 9.54
C LEU A 226 0.44 -8.50 8.50
N SER A 227 0.00 -7.65 7.56
CA SER A 227 0.90 -7.07 6.56
C SER A 227 1.99 -6.22 7.17
N LEU A 228 1.67 -5.47 8.22
CA LEU A 228 2.65 -4.67 8.93
C LEU A 228 3.64 -5.55 9.69
N SER A 229 3.15 -6.51 10.49
CA SER A 229 4.05 -7.39 11.28
C SER A 229 4.96 -8.23 10.37
N VAL A 230 4.38 -8.92 9.39
CA VAL A 230 5.14 -9.78 8.46
C VAL A 230 5.96 -8.95 7.49
N GLY A 231 5.43 -7.82 7.02
CA GLY A 231 6.13 -6.92 6.11
C GLY A 231 7.36 -6.30 6.76
N SER A 232 7.24 -5.80 7.99
CA SER A 232 8.38 -5.28 8.76
C SER A 232 9.41 -6.37 9.07
N ALA A 233 8.97 -7.59 9.41
CA ALA A 233 9.88 -8.71 9.64
C ALA A 233 10.64 -9.12 8.37
N LEU A 234 9.96 -9.16 7.21
CA LEU A 234 10.58 -9.43 5.91
C LEU A 234 11.53 -8.31 5.49
N PHE A 235 11.12 -7.05 5.67
CA PHE A 235 11.96 -5.89 5.41
C PHE A 235 13.23 -5.94 6.25
N LEU A 236 13.11 -6.16 7.56
CA LEU A 236 14.27 -6.26 8.44
C LEU A 236 15.12 -7.48 8.09
N GLY A 237 14.51 -8.64 7.85
CA GLY A 237 15.22 -9.86 7.47
C GLY A 237 16.04 -9.71 6.19
N ILE A 238 15.48 -9.07 5.15
CA ILE A 238 16.19 -8.81 3.90
C ILE A 238 17.25 -7.72 4.11
N ASN A 239 16.86 -6.58 4.66
CA ASN A 239 17.73 -5.41 4.73
C ASN A 239 18.87 -5.61 5.73
N TYR A 240 18.59 -6.11 6.93
CA TYR A 240 19.62 -6.39 7.94
C TYR A 240 20.59 -7.48 7.48
N SER A 241 20.09 -8.57 6.87
CA SER A 241 20.99 -9.65 6.43
C SER A 241 21.89 -9.20 5.29
N LEU A 242 21.35 -8.48 4.30
CA LEU A 242 22.15 -8.09 3.13
C LEU A 242 23.06 -6.88 3.41
N HIS A 243 22.59 -5.90 4.16
CA HIS A 243 23.40 -4.71 4.46
C HIS A 243 24.38 -4.97 5.61
N THR A 244 23.94 -5.56 6.73
CA THR A 244 24.78 -5.69 7.94
C THR A 244 25.73 -6.88 7.87
N ILE A 245 25.31 -8.03 7.30
CA ILE A 245 26.16 -9.23 7.26
C ILE A 245 27.07 -9.21 6.01
N LEU A 246 26.55 -8.77 4.86
CA LEU A 246 27.27 -8.79 3.58
C LEU A 246 27.86 -7.43 3.17
N GLY A 247 27.56 -6.34 3.90
CA GLY A 247 28.09 -5.00 3.61
C GLY A 247 27.59 -4.42 2.29
N ILE A 248 26.49 -4.92 1.73
CA ILE A 248 25.97 -4.49 0.43
C ILE A 248 25.22 -3.16 0.61
N PRO A 249 25.52 -2.13 -0.21
CA PRO A 249 24.76 -0.88 -0.23
C PRO A 249 23.25 -1.11 -0.39
N HIS A 250 22.43 -0.35 0.33
CA HIS A 250 20.98 -0.43 0.29
C HIS A 250 20.43 -0.28 -1.13
N SER A 251 21.01 0.61 -1.93
CA SER A 251 20.69 0.81 -3.34
C SER A 251 20.74 -0.51 -4.16
N ILE A 252 21.76 -1.33 -3.94
CA ILE A 252 21.94 -2.61 -4.64
C ILE A 252 20.96 -3.65 -4.12
N VAL A 253 20.72 -3.69 -2.80
CA VAL A 253 19.71 -4.58 -2.21
C VAL A 253 18.34 -4.31 -2.80
N VAL A 254 17.95 -3.03 -2.87
CA VAL A 254 16.63 -2.63 -3.37
C VAL A 254 16.51 -2.87 -4.87
N ALA A 255 17.51 -2.49 -5.67
CA ALA A 255 17.53 -2.80 -7.09
C ALA A 255 17.47 -4.32 -7.34
N GLY A 256 18.21 -5.10 -6.55
CA GLY A 256 18.18 -6.56 -6.59
C GLY A 256 16.79 -7.12 -6.30
N VAL A 257 16.09 -6.65 -5.28
CA VAL A 257 14.71 -7.08 -4.96
C VAL A 257 13.72 -6.71 -6.06
N PHE A 258 13.89 -5.58 -6.73
CA PHE A 258 13.00 -5.19 -7.84
C PHE A 258 13.30 -5.94 -9.15
N ILE A 259 14.57 -6.31 -9.38
CA ILE A 259 15.00 -6.99 -10.61
C ILE A 259 14.84 -8.51 -10.50
N SER A 260 15.05 -9.10 -9.31
CA SER A 260 15.01 -10.57 -9.11
C SER A 260 13.69 -11.21 -9.55
N PRO A 261 12.49 -10.64 -9.29
CA PRO A 261 11.24 -11.19 -9.79
C PRO A 261 11.13 -11.17 -11.32
N ASN A 262 11.77 -10.21 -12.00
CA ASN A 262 11.76 -10.12 -13.47
C ASN A 262 12.72 -11.13 -14.11
N ILE A 263 13.84 -11.43 -13.45
CA ILE A 263 14.82 -12.41 -13.95
C ILE A 263 14.37 -13.84 -13.67
N TYR A 264 13.88 -14.12 -12.45
CA TYR A 264 13.45 -15.46 -12.06
C TYR A 264 11.99 -15.77 -12.44
N GLY A 265 11.16 -14.75 -12.63
CA GLY A 265 9.76 -14.87 -13.05
C GLY A 265 9.53 -15.82 -14.23
N PRO A 266 10.22 -15.67 -15.38
CA PRO A 266 10.02 -16.58 -16.52
C PRO A 266 10.47 -18.03 -16.25
N TYR A 267 11.35 -18.26 -15.27
CA TYR A 267 11.85 -19.60 -14.91
C TYR A 267 10.95 -20.30 -13.88
N THR A 268 10.44 -19.59 -12.87
CA THR A 268 9.49 -20.15 -11.90
C THR A 268 8.04 -20.21 -12.42
N GLU A 269 7.64 -19.32 -13.35
CA GLU A 269 6.32 -19.36 -13.98
C GLU A 269 6.10 -20.64 -14.79
N ARG A 270 7.15 -21.17 -15.44
CA ARG A 270 7.05 -22.42 -16.21
C ARG A 270 6.82 -23.65 -15.30
N ILE A 271 7.31 -23.61 -14.07
CA ILE A 271 7.24 -24.72 -13.12
C ILE A 271 5.93 -24.69 -12.33
N HIS A 272 5.51 -23.54 -11.79
CA HIS A 272 4.30 -23.49 -10.95
C HIS A 272 2.98 -23.29 -11.71
N CYS A 273 2.95 -22.54 -12.83
CA CYS A 273 1.72 -22.44 -13.63
C CYS A 273 1.47 -23.66 -14.53
N GLY A 274 2.53 -24.38 -14.93
CA GLY A 274 2.40 -25.64 -15.70
C GLY A 274 1.85 -26.81 -14.87
N THR A 275 2.15 -26.84 -13.57
CA THR A 275 1.72 -27.94 -12.68
C THR A 275 0.23 -27.86 -12.31
N LEU A 276 -0.40 -26.67 -12.38
CA LEU A 276 -1.84 -26.53 -12.16
C LEU A 276 -2.69 -26.92 -13.38
N SER A 277 -2.08 -27.05 -14.57
CA SER A 277 -2.72 -27.54 -15.79
C SER A 277 -2.60 -29.06 -16.00
N THR A 278 -1.89 -29.76 -15.12
CA THR A 278 -1.69 -31.22 -15.20
C THR A 278 -2.09 -31.90 -13.89
N LEU A 279 -3.37 -31.82 -13.54
CA LEU A 279 -3.98 -32.93 -12.80
C LEU A 279 -4.34 -34.00 -13.85
N PRO A 280 -3.83 -35.25 -13.73
CA PRO A 280 -4.21 -36.31 -14.65
C PRO A 280 -5.70 -36.56 -14.50
N GLY A 281 -6.41 -36.44 -15.63
CA GLY A 281 -7.76 -36.95 -15.74
C GLY A 281 -7.77 -38.40 -15.27
N THR A 282 -8.66 -38.66 -14.32
CA THR A 282 -9.20 -40.00 -14.05
C THR A 282 -9.49 -40.68 -15.39
N GLY A 283 -8.84 -41.83 -15.61
CA GLY A 283 -8.92 -42.59 -16.84
C GLY A 283 -10.36 -42.97 -17.22
N ASP A 284 -10.66 -42.68 -18.48
CA ASP A 284 -11.44 -43.45 -19.45
C ASP A 284 -12.57 -44.38 -18.98
N SER A 285 -13.78 -44.10 -19.48
CA SER A 285 -14.37 -44.96 -20.52
C SER A 285 -15.69 -44.39 -21.05
N SER A 286 -15.70 -43.87 -22.27
CA SER A 286 -16.61 -44.26 -23.37
C SER A 286 -16.80 -43.15 -24.43
N GLN A 287 -16.43 -43.52 -25.66
CA GLN A 287 -17.06 -43.19 -26.94
C GLN A 287 -16.93 -41.76 -27.54
N SER A 288 -15.87 -41.61 -28.36
CA SER A 288 -15.83 -41.19 -29.79
C SER A 288 -16.36 -39.81 -30.25
N PRO A 289 -15.79 -39.24 -31.34
CA PRO A 289 -15.67 -37.81 -31.55
C PRO A 289 -16.74 -37.23 -32.49
N THR A 290 -17.09 -35.95 -32.32
CA THR A 290 -17.72 -35.17 -33.40
C THR A 290 -17.32 -33.70 -33.32
N LEU A 291 -16.82 -33.22 -34.46
CA LEU A 291 -16.44 -31.85 -34.81
C LEU A 291 -17.59 -30.84 -34.71
N ARG A 292 -17.26 -29.61 -34.26
CA ARG A 292 -17.73 -28.27 -34.76
C ARG A 292 -17.19 -27.20 -33.79
N VAL A 293 -16.12 -26.46 -34.08
CA VAL A 293 -15.99 -25.27 -34.94
C VAL A 293 -17.04 -24.18 -34.67
N ALA A 294 -16.52 -23.08 -34.09
CA ALA A 294 -16.89 -21.66 -34.13
C ALA A 294 -18.34 -21.22 -33.84
N TRP A 295 -18.51 -20.12 -33.11
CA TRP A 295 -19.00 -18.85 -33.68
C TRP A 295 -18.75 -17.70 -32.70
N GLU A 296 -17.85 -16.84 -33.14
CA GLU A 296 -17.65 -15.45 -32.72
C GLU A 296 -18.59 -14.62 -33.60
N THR A 297 -19.39 -13.71 -33.03
CA THR A 297 -20.05 -12.65 -33.82
C THR A 297 -19.91 -11.32 -33.11
N SER A 298 -18.90 -10.59 -33.55
CA SER A 298 -18.80 -9.14 -33.54
C SER A 298 -18.83 -8.73 -35.01
N THR A 299 -19.74 -7.84 -35.41
CA THR A 299 -19.41 -6.65 -36.20
C THR A 299 -20.64 -5.77 -36.46
N ASP A 300 -20.46 -4.50 -36.14
CA ASP A 300 -21.08 -3.35 -36.80
C ASP A 300 -20.94 -3.44 -38.33
N GLY A 301 -21.92 -2.90 -39.04
CA GLY A 301 -21.85 -2.70 -40.49
C GLY A 301 -22.99 -1.83 -41.00
N GLN A 302 -22.70 -0.56 -41.19
CA GLN A 302 -23.54 0.43 -41.87
C GLN A 302 -23.83 0.07 -43.35
N LEU A 303 -24.94 0.66 -43.83
CA LEU A 303 -25.12 1.36 -45.11
C LEU A 303 -25.44 0.58 -46.41
N LEU A 304 -26.51 1.11 -47.04
CA LEU A 304 -26.94 1.09 -48.46
C LEU A 304 -27.85 -0.07 -48.91
N GLN A 305 -29.16 0.15 -48.80
CA GLN A 305 -30.04 0.56 -49.91
C GLN A 305 -31.32 1.22 -49.38
#